data_AF-A0A949NSU0-F1
#
_entry.id   AF-A0A949NSU0-F1
#
_cell.length_a   1.000
_cell.length_b   1.000
_cell.length_c   1.000
_cell.angle_alpha   90.00
_cell.angle_beta   90.00
_cell.angle_gamma   90.00
#
_symmetry.space_group_name_H-M   'P 1'
#
loop_
_entity.id
_entity.type
_entity.pdbx_description
1 polymer ?
#
loop_
_entity_poly.entity_id
_entity_poly.type
_entity_poly.pdbx_seq_one_letter_code
_entity_poly.pdbx_strand_id
1 'polypeptide(L)'
;MNNKVDPTTQRESLSELLGQLAKNSAAVVHNEIELVIQRINEMMNSTLSGVLIIVTGAMIIFAAFMFFSAALIITLTYYMPPIISLLVTGVVFSLFGFVIALIGYKKLNKYVRTSGATQIQKEGENNE
;
A
#
# COMPACT_ATOMS: atom_id res chain seq x y z
N MET A 1 13.95 -55.53 -50.41
CA MET A 1 12.66 -54.88 -50.73
C MET A 1 12.45 -53.72 -49.77
N ASN A 2 12.06 -52.57 -50.32
CA ASN A 2 12.17 -51.23 -49.76
C ASN A 2 11.41 -51.01 -48.45
N ASN A 3 12.06 -50.41 -47.45
CA ASN A 3 11.39 -49.85 -46.28
C ASN A 3 11.07 -48.38 -46.59
N LYS A 4 9.81 -48.06 -46.92
CA LYS A 4 9.34 -46.67 -47.01
C LYS A 4 9.26 -46.15 -45.59
N VAL A 5 10.21 -45.29 -45.20
CA VAL A 5 10.10 -44.49 -43.98
C VAL A 5 9.06 -43.42 -44.25
N ASP A 6 7.88 -43.58 -43.65
CA ASP A 6 6.78 -42.65 -43.76
C ASP A 6 7.11 -41.34 -43.00
N PRO A 7 7.09 -40.17 -43.66
CA PRO A 7 7.43 -38.89 -43.04
C PRO A 7 6.37 -38.35 -42.07
N THR A 8 5.19 -39.00 -41.97
CA THR A 8 4.12 -38.58 -41.06
C THR A 8 4.45 -38.85 -39.58
N THR A 9 5.17 -39.94 -39.28
CA THR A 9 5.49 -40.35 -37.90
C THR A 9 6.40 -39.35 -37.17
N GLN A 10 7.31 -38.68 -37.87
CA GLN A 10 8.25 -37.73 -37.23
C GLN A 10 7.58 -36.39 -36.89
N ARG A 11 6.58 -35.97 -37.67
CA ARG A 11 5.75 -34.79 -37.39
C ARG A 11 4.85 -35.02 -36.18
N GLU A 12 4.36 -36.24 -36.01
CA GLU A 12 3.63 -36.66 -34.81
C GLU A 12 4.52 -36.62 -33.58
N SER A 13 5.77 -37.09 -33.63
CA SER A 13 6.67 -37.06 -32.46
C SER A 13 7.05 -35.65 -32.00
N LEU A 14 7.31 -34.68 -32.90
CA LEU A 14 7.59 -33.30 -32.48
C LEU A 14 6.32 -32.58 -31.99
N SER A 15 5.17 -32.87 -32.59
CA SER A 15 3.86 -32.38 -32.12
C SER A 15 3.46 -33.01 -30.78
N GLU A 16 3.83 -34.26 -30.53
CA GLU A 16 3.63 -34.96 -29.25
C GLU A 16 4.58 -34.43 -28.17
N LEU A 17 5.84 -34.17 -28.49
CA LEU A 17 6.78 -33.60 -27.52
C LEU A 17 6.41 -32.16 -27.15
N LEU A 18 6.03 -31.32 -28.13
CA LEU A 18 5.50 -29.98 -27.86
C LEU A 18 4.13 -30.03 -27.16
N GLY A 19 3.27 -31.00 -27.50
CA GLY A 19 2.01 -31.25 -26.82
C GLY A 19 2.20 -31.71 -25.37
N GLN A 20 3.22 -32.53 -25.10
CA GLN A 20 3.59 -32.98 -23.76
C GLN A 20 4.28 -31.86 -22.96
N LEU A 21 5.10 -31.02 -23.61
CA LEU A 21 5.71 -29.85 -22.98
C LEU A 21 4.68 -28.74 -22.71
N ALA A 22 3.72 -28.54 -23.60
CA ALA A 22 2.59 -27.64 -23.41
C ALA A 22 1.62 -28.15 -22.36
N LYS A 23 1.36 -29.47 -22.30
CA LYS A 23 0.51 -30.09 -21.28
C LYS A 23 1.18 -30.11 -19.90
N ASN A 24 2.50 -30.28 -19.85
CA ASN A 24 3.28 -30.20 -18.61
C ASN A 24 3.52 -28.75 -18.16
N SER A 25 3.76 -27.81 -19.09
CA SER A 25 3.85 -26.37 -18.78
C SER A 25 2.51 -25.80 -18.40
N ALA A 26 1.41 -26.17 -19.08
CA ALA A 26 0.05 -25.72 -18.76
C ALA A 26 -0.37 -26.15 -17.36
N ALA A 27 0.06 -27.32 -16.89
CA ALA A 27 -0.20 -27.78 -15.52
C ALA A 27 0.58 -26.97 -14.47
N VAL A 28 1.81 -26.57 -14.76
CA VAL A 28 2.62 -25.73 -13.86
C VAL A 28 2.09 -24.29 -13.83
N VAL A 29 1.78 -23.70 -14.99
CA VAL A 29 1.21 -22.35 -15.02
C VAL A 29 -0.22 -22.29 -14.48
N HIS A 30 -1.06 -23.33 -14.63
CA HIS A 30 -2.39 -23.34 -13.99
C HIS A 30 -2.28 -23.26 -12.47
N ASN A 31 -1.38 -24.06 -11.89
CA ASN A 31 -1.16 -24.08 -10.45
C ASN A 31 -0.55 -22.77 -9.94
N GLU A 32 0.36 -22.15 -10.69
CA GLU A 32 0.89 -20.83 -10.34
C GLU A 32 -0.14 -19.71 -10.52
N ILE A 33 -1.00 -19.77 -11.54
CA ILE A 33 -2.06 -18.79 -11.79
C ILE A 33 -3.12 -18.84 -10.67
N GLU A 34 -3.51 -20.02 -10.22
CA GLU A 34 -4.46 -20.18 -9.11
C GLU A 34 -3.90 -19.57 -7.81
N LEU A 35 -2.60 -19.76 -7.57
CA LEU A 35 -1.91 -19.21 -6.41
C LEU A 35 -1.68 -17.70 -6.51
N VAL A 36 -1.40 -17.18 -7.71
CA VAL A 36 -1.27 -15.73 -8.00
C VAL A 36 -2.62 -15.03 -7.86
N ILE A 37 -3.71 -15.63 -8.35
CA ILE A 37 -5.07 -15.09 -8.21
C ILE A 37 -5.48 -15.04 -6.74
N GLN A 38 -5.16 -16.07 -5.95
CA GLN A 38 -5.35 -16.04 -4.50
C GLN A 38 -4.54 -14.91 -3.85
N ARG A 39 -3.26 -14.75 -4.23
CA ARG A 39 -2.38 -13.73 -3.66
C ARG A 39 -2.80 -12.30 -4.00
N ILE A 40 -3.38 -12.07 -5.18
CA ILE A 40 -3.93 -10.78 -5.61
C ILE A 40 -5.19 -10.44 -4.79
N ASN A 41 -6.07 -11.41 -4.55
CA ASN A 41 -7.22 -11.23 -3.65
C ASN A 41 -6.79 -10.98 -2.20
N GLU A 42 -5.75 -11.67 -1.73
CA GLU A 42 -5.16 -11.46 -0.42
C GLU A 42 -4.62 -10.02 -0.26
N MET A 43 -3.91 -9.50 -1.28
CA MET A 43 -3.35 -8.14 -1.30
C MET A 43 -4.42 -7.04 -1.45
N MET A 44 -5.45 -7.27 -2.28
CA MET A 44 -6.57 -6.35 -2.44
C MET A 44 -7.38 -6.25 -1.16
N ASN A 45 -7.75 -7.37 -0.53
CA ASN A 45 -8.51 -7.33 0.72
C ASN A 45 -7.72 -6.73 1.88
N SER A 46 -6.42 -7.00 1.98
CA SER A 46 -5.59 -6.49 3.08
C SER A 46 -5.26 -5.00 2.95
N THR A 47 -5.09 -4.48 1.72
CA THR A 47 -4.69 -3.07 1.51
C THR A 47 -5.89 -2.13 1.33
N LEU A 48 -6.94 -2.52 0.58
CA LEU A 48 -8.15 -1.69 0.41
C LEU A 48 -8.95 -1.58 1.70
N SER A 49 -9.13 -2.69 2.43
CA SER A 49 -9.81 -2.65 3.73
C SER A 49 -9.02 -1.82 4.73
N GLY A 50 -7.69 -1.92 4.72
CA GLY A 50 -6.82 -1.14 5.59
C GLY A 50 -7.01 0.36 5.41
N VAL A 51 -7.00 0.85 4.16
CA VAL A 51 -7.21 2.28 3.87
C VAL A 51 -8.63 2.73 4.22
N LEU A 52 -9.66 1.93 3.90
CA LEU A 52 -11.05 2.26 4.25
C LEU A 52 -11.25 2.36 5.78
N ILE A 53 -10.66 1.45 6.55
CA ILE A 53 -10.69 1.47 8.02
C ILE A 53 -9.94 2.70 8.56
N ILE A 54 -8.81 3.08 7.96
CA ILE A 54 -8.07 4.28 8.36
C ILE A 54 -8.89 5.54 8.10
N VAL A 55 -9.54 5.66 6.94
CA VAL A 55 -10.37 6.83 6.59
C VAL A 55 -11.59 6.93 7.49
N THR A 56 -12.33 5.83 7.68
CA THR A 56 -13.50 5.79 8.56
C THR A 56 -13.11 6.02 10.02
N GLY A 57 -12.02 5.41 10.48
CA GLY A 57 -11.47 5.65 11.81
C GLY A 57 -11.04 7.10 12.01
N ALA A 58 -10.37 7.72 11.04
CA ALA A 58 -10.00 9.13 11.08
C ALA A 58 -11.24 10.04 11.14
N MET A 59 -12.30 9.69 10.40
CA MET A 59 -13.56 10.43 10.40
C MET A 59 -14.27 10.36 11.77
N ILE A 60 -14.24 9.19 12.43
CA ILE A 60 -14.76 9.00 13.79
C ILE A 60 -13.92 9.78 14.81
N ILE A 61 -12.58 9.70 14.72
CA ILE A 61 -11.68 10.45 15.60
C ILE A 61 -11.89 11.96 15.42
N PHE A 62 -12.06 12.42 14.18
CA PHE A 62 -12.35 13.82 13.88
C PHE A 62 -13.69 14.28 14.48
N ALA A 63 -14.73 13.46 14.38
CA ALA A 63 -16.00 13.74 15.03
C ALA A 63 -15.85 13.78 16.57
N ALA A 64 -15.15 12.81 17.17
CA ALA A 64 -14.89 12.78 18.60
C ALA A 64 -14.09 14.01 19.06
N PHE A 65 -13.13 14.48 18.26
CA PHE A 65 -12.33 15.68 18.54
C PHE A 65 -13.18 16.96 18.59
N MET A 66 -14.21 17.07 17.73
CA MET A 66 -15.17 18.18 17.79
C MET A 66 -15.94 18.18 19.12
N PHE A 67 -16.44 17.02 19.54
CA PHE A 67 -17.13 16.88 20.83
C PHE A 67 -16.18 17.12 22.02
N PHE A 68 -14.94 16.63 21.96
CA PHE A 68 -13.93 16.86 23.00
C PHE A 68 -13.61 18.35 23.14
N SER A 69 -13.48 19.08 22.03
CA SER A 69 -13.26 20.53 22.03
C SER A 69 -14.43 21.26 22.71
N ALA A 70 -15.67 20.91 22.38
CA ALA A 70 -16.85 21.49 23.01
C ALA A 70 -16.90 21.20 24.52
N ALA A 71 -16.62 19.95 24.92
CA ALA A 71 -16.58 19.56 26.32
C ALA A 71 -15.49 20.29 27.12
N LEU A 72 -14.30 20.50 26.52
CA LEU A 72 -13.20 21.22 27.16
C LEU A 72 -13.58 22.69 27.42
N ILE A 73 -14.18 23.35 26.42
CA ILE A 73 -14.62 24.75 26.53
C ILE A 73 -15.69 24.88 27.62
N ILE A 74 -16.68 23.99 27.65
CA ILE A 74 -17.76 24.02 28.66
C ILE A 74 -17.19 23.79 30.06
N THR A 75 -16.32 22.80 30.23
CA THR A 75 -15.67 22.48 31.51
C THR A 75 -14.87 23.68 32.03
N LEU A 76 -14.10 24.32 31.16
CA LEU A 76 -13.24 25.44 31.55
C LEU A 76 -14.02 26.75 31.74
N THR A 77 -15.16 26.92 31.06
CA THR A 77 -16.08 28.05 31.26
C THR A 77 -16.72 28.02 32.65
N TYR A 78 -16.80 26.86 33.31
CA TYR A 78 -17.27 26.78 34.69
C TYR A 78 -16.32 27.48 35.69
N TYR A 79 -15.03 27.59 35.34
CA TYR A 79 -14.01 28.20 36.20
C TYR A 79 -13.66 29.64 35.81
N MET A 80 -13.91 30.05 34.56
CA MET A 80 -13.47 31.34 34.02
C MET A 80 -14.42 31.92 32.94
N PRO A 81 -14.33 33.23 32.66
CA PRO A 81 -15.08 33.86 31.58
C PRO A 81 -14.87 33.15 30.23
N PRO A 82 -15.93 32.99 29.41
CA PRO A 82 -15.89 32.15 28.20
C PRO A 82 -14.84 32.60 27.17
N ILE A 83 -14.52 33.89 27.10
CA ILE A 83 -13.53 34.44 26.17
C ILE A 83 -12.10 33.93 26.49
N ILE A 84 -11.75 33.85 27.78
CA ILE A 84 -10.42 33.42 28.21
C ILE A 84 -10.29 31.90 28.04
N SER A 85 -11.35 31.15 28.32
CA SER A 85 -11.42 29.70 28.12
C SER A 85 -11.15 29.29 26.66
N LEU A 86 -11.73 30.02 25.71
CA LEU A 86 -11.53 29.79 24.28
C LEU A 86 -10.08 30.04 23.86
N LEU A 87 -9.46 31.12 24.35
CA LEU A 87 -8.05 31.43 24.09
C LEU A 87 -7.12 30.33 24.60
N VAL A 88 -7.29 29.90 25.85
CA VAL A 88 -6.46 28.86 26.47
C VAL A 88 -6.62 27.52 25.74
N THR A 89 -7.85 27.14 25.41
CA THR A 89 -8.12 25.92 24.64
C THR A 89 -7.45 25.96 23.27
N GLY A 90 -7.52 27.11 22.60
CA GLY A 90 -6.83 27.33 21.32
C GLY A 90 -5.31 27.19 21.42
N VAL A 91 -4.69 27.73 22.48
CA VAL A 91 -3.24 27.59 22.71
C VAL A 91 -2.86 26.12 22.93
N VAL A 92 -3.62 25.39 23.73
CA VAL A 92 -3.38 23.96 23.98
C VAL A 92 -3.45 23.17 22.67
N PHE A 93 -4.48 23.39 21.85
CA PHE A 93 -4.63 22.72 20.55
C PHE A 93 -3.55 23.13 19.56
N SER A 94 -3.14 24.40 19.55
CA SER A 94 -2.02 24.87 18.74
C SER A 94 -0.73 24.14 19.09
N LEU A 95 -0.48 23.90 20.38
CA LEU A 95 0.67 23.13 20.85
C LEU A 95 0.63 21.69 20.33
N PHE A 96 -0.51 21.01 20.48
CA PHE A 96 -0.68 19.64 19.97
C PHE A 96 -0.51 19.57 18.45
N GLY A 97 -1.14 20.49 17.71
CA GLY A 97 -1.01 20.58 16.26
C GLY A 97 0.43 20.84 15.83
N PHE A 98 1.14 21.71 16.54
CA PHE A 98 2.54 22.03 16.27
C PHE A 98 3.45 20.81 16.46
N VAL A 99 3.29 20.05 17.54
CA VAL A 99 4.06 18.82 17.79
C VAL A 99 3.83 17.79 16.68
N ILE A 100 2.57 17.58 16.29
CA ILE A 100 2.21 16.65 15.20
C ILE A 100 2.82 17.11 13.87
N ALA A 101 2.73 18.41 13.57
CA ALA A 101 3.30 19.00 12.37
C ALA A 101 4.81 18.78 12.32
N LEU A 102 5.54 19.03 13.42
CA LEU A 102 6.99 18.79 13.49
C LEU A 102 7.37 17.34 13.19
N ILE A 103 6.60 16.38 13.70
CA ILE A 103 6.82 14.96 13.41
C ILE A 103 6.59 14.68 11.92
N GLY A 104 5.51 15.21 11.35
CA GLY A 104 5.19 15.10 9.93
C GLY A 104 6.29 15.67 9.03
N TYR A 105 6.73 16.90 9.29
CA TYR A 105 7.81 17.55 8.56
C TYR A 105 9.11 16.75 8.64
N LYS A 106 9.48 16.25 9.83
CA LYS A 106 10.68 15.44 10.02
C LYS A 106 10.62 14.12 9.26
N LYS A 107 9.43 13.49 9.19
CA LYS A 107 9.23 12.25 8.43
C LYS A 107 9.32 12.51 6.92
N LEU A 108 8.67 13.55 6.42
CA LEU A 108 8.69 13.93 4.99
C LEU A 108 10.10 14.28 4.52
N ASN A 109 10.84 15.09 5.29
CA ASN A 109 12.21 15.45 4.97
C ASN A 109 13.13 14.23 4.87
N LYS A 110 12.90 13.20 5.72
CA LYS A 110 13.64 11.94 5.66
C LYS A 110 13.37 11.19 4.35
N TYR A 111 12.12 11.12 3.90
CA TYR A 111 11.78 10.47 2.63
C TYR A 111 12.40 11.19 1.43
N VAL A 112 12.32 12.53 1.39
CA VAL A 112 12.90 13.34 0.30
C VAL A 112 14.43 13.16 0.24
N ARG A 113 15.12 13.14 1.38
CA ARG A 113 16.59 12.95 1.42
C ARG A 113 17.04 11.56 0.99
N THR A 114 16.30 10.51 1.35
CA THR A 114 16.66 9.14 0.96
C THR A 114 16.39 8.88 -0.52
N SER A 115 15.32 9.44 -1.10
CA SER A 115 15.03 9.32 -2.54
C SER A 115 16.08 10.00 -3.43
N GLY A 116 16.74 11.05 -2.95
CA GLY A 116 17.86 11.69 -3.68
C GLY A 116 19.11 10.82 -3.77
N ALA A 117 19.45 10.06 -2.71
CA ALA A 117 20.67 9.23 -2.69
C ALA A 117 20.59 8.00 -3.60
N THR A 118 19.39 7.43 -3.78
CA THR A 118 19.18 6.25 -4.64
C THR A 118 19.23 6.58 -6.13
N GLN A 119 18.87 7.80 -6.54
CA GLN A 119 18.90 8.20 -7.95
C GLN A 119 20.34 8.41 -8.47
N ILE A 120 21.22 8.97 -7.64
CA ILE A 120 22.63 9.21 -8.03
C ILE A 120 23.40 7.89 -8.24
N GLN A 121 23.04 6.83 -7.53
CA GLN A 121 23.70 5.51 -7.69
C GLN A 121 23.23 4.78 -8.96
N LYS A 122 21.96 4.92 -9.36
CA LYS A 122 21.44 4.32 -10.60
C LYS A 122 21.93 5.01 -11.86
N GLU A 123 22.25 6.30 -11.79
CA GLU A 123 22.82 7.03 -12.93
C GLU A 123 24.32 6.74 -13.11
N GLY A 124 25.04 6.35 -12.05
CA GLY A 124 26.43 5.90 -12.15
C GLY A 124 26.59 4.53 -12.80
N GLU A 125 25.68 3.58 -12.50
CA GLU A 125 25.75 2.19 -12.98
C GLU A 125 25.33 2.02 -14.45
N ASN A 126 24.47 2.91 -14.99
CA ASN A 126 24.02 2.84 -16.39
C ASN A 126 24.97 3.52 -17.39
N ASN A 127 26.03 4.17 -16.90
CA ASN A 127 26.98 4.93 -17.70
C ASN A 127 28.37 4.26 -17.77
N GLU A 128 28.51 3.04 -17.24
CA GLU A 128 29.70 2.19 -17.30
C GLU A 128 29.44 0.93 -18.14
#